data_AF-A0A7X7TQA5-F1
#
_entry.id   AF-A0A7X7TQA5-F1
#
_cell.length_a   1.000
_cell.length_b   1.000
_cell.length_c   1.000
_cell.angle_alpha   90.00
_cell.angle_beta   90.00
_cell.angle_gamma   90.00
#
_symmetry.space_group_name_H-M   'P 1'
#
loop_
_entity.id
_entity.type
_entity.pdbx_description
1 polymer ?
#
loop_
_entity_poly.entity_id
_entity_poly.type
_entity_poly.pdbx_seq_one_letter_code
_entity_poly.pdbx_strand_id
1 'polypeptide(L)'
;LSKFGPKFKLVTYTTMSANLMLREIGIAIFLACVGLSAGEGFVETIVNGGYKWIGYGVIITMVPLFIVGIVGRKGFKLNYFTLMGLISGSMTDPPALSYSNAVAGNDAPAVSYATVYPLVMFLRVVTAQLMILIFL
;
A
#
# COMPACT_ATOMS: atom_id res chain seq x y z
N LEU A 1 -11.14 -20.29 -10.50
CA LEU A 1 -11.35 -21.44 -9.59
C LEU A 1 -12.81 -21.67 -9.15
N SER A 2 -13.74 -20.74 -9.40
CA SER A 2 -15.14 -20.82 -8.92
C SER A 2 -16.00 -21.91 -9.57
N LYS A 3 -15.77 -22.26 -10.86
CA LYS A 3 -16.57 -23.26 -11.59
C LYS A 3 -16.15 -24.71 -11.37
N PHE A 4 -14.89 -24.97 -10.97
CA PHE A 4 -14.32 -26.32 -10.91
C PHE A 4 -14.20 -26.90 -9.50
N GLY A 5 -14.21 -26.07 -8.45
CA GLY A 5 -14.05 -26.53 -7.06
C GLY A 5 -15.17 -27.44 -6.51
N PRO A 6 -16.47 -27.25 -6.86
CA PRO A 6 -17.53 -28.16 -6.42
C PRO A 6 -17.35 -29.59 -6.95
N LYS A 7 -16.70 -29.74 -8.12
CA LYS A 7 -16.46 -31.04 -8.77
C LYS A 7 -15.41 -31.89 -8.04
N PHE A 8 -14.54 -31.26 -7.23
CA PHE A 8 -13.48 -31.93 -6.46
C PHE A 8 -13.77 -31.98 -4.95
N LYS A 9 -15.01 -31.70 -4.51
CA LYS A 9 -15.38 -31.59 -3.08
C LYS A 9 -14.48 -30.63 -2.29
N LEU A 10 -13.89 -29.64 -2.95
CA LEU A 10 -13.10 -28.60 -2.29
C LEU A 10 -14.04 -27.56 -1.71
N VAL A 11 -13.84 -27.21 -0.43
CA VAL A 11 -14.53 -26.10 0.22
C VAL A 11 -14.05 -24.82 -0.46
N THR A 12 -14.84 -24.31 -1.39
CA THR A 12 -14.50 -23.12 -2.21
C THR A 12 -14.81 -21.79 -1.54
N TYR A 13 -15.37 -21.82 -0.33
CA TYR A 13 -15.63 -20.64 0.46
C TYR A 13 -14.61 -20.55 1.60
N THR A 14 -13.91 -19.43 1.65
CA THR A 14 -13.11 -19.06 2.82
C THR A 14 -14.02 -18.25 3.73
N THR A 15 -14.04 -18.57 5.03
CA THR A 15 -14.78 -17.72 5.98
C THR A 15 -14.12 -16.34 6.02
N MET A 16 -14.91 -15.29 6.28
CA MET A 16 -14.37 -13.92 6.38
C MET A 16 -13.22 -13.85 7.41
N SER A 17 -13.37 -14.54 8.53
CA SER A 17 -12.36 -14.65 9.58
C SER A 17 -11.08 -15.32 9.10
N ALA A 18 -11.16 -16.37 8.27
CA ALA A 18 -9.97 -17.03 7.71
C ALA A 18 -9.25 -16.13 6.69
N ASN A 19 -9.99 -15.35 5.89
CA ASN A 19 -9.39 -14.39 4.95
C ASN A 19 -8.67 -13.25 5.69
N LEU A 20 -9.29 -12.70 6.73
CA LEU A 20 -8.68 -11.68 7.59
C LEU A 20 -7.42 -12.22 8.28
N MET A 21 -7.49 -13.41 8.89
CA MET A 21 -6.34 -14.07 9.51
C MET A 21 -5.18 -14.22 8.53
N LEU A 22 -5.44 -14.78 7.34
CA LEU A 22 -4.40 -15.02 6.35
C LEU A 22 -3.76 -13.71 5.87
N ARG A 23 -4.57 -12.65 5.70
CA ARG A 23 -4.07 -11.33 5.31
C ARG A 23 -3.15 -10.72 6.37
N GLU A 24 -3.56 -10.73 7.64
CA GLU A 24 -2.77 -10.17 8.74
C GLU A 24 -1.45 -10.94 8.93
N ILE A 25 -1.49 -12.28 8.90
CA ILE A 25 -0.29 -13.10 8.98
C ILE A 25 0.65 -12.82 7.81
N GLY A 26 0.11 -12.72 6.59
CA GLY A 26 0.89 -12.40 5.40
C GLY A 26 1.60 -11.04 5.50
N ILE A 27 0.88 -10.01 5.97
CA ILE A 27 1.44 -8.67 6.19
C ILE A 27 2.53 -8.70 7.28
N ALA A 28 2.29 -9.41 8.39
CA ALA A 28 3.26 -9.51 9.49
C ALA A 28 4.57 -10.20 9.05
N ILE A 29 4.48 -11.32 8.33
CA ILE A 29 5.64 -12.03 7.81
C ILE A 29 6.36 -11.17 6.77
N PHE A 30 5.63 -10.50 5.87
CA PHE A 30 6.21 -9.61 4.88
C PHE A 30 7.01 -8.46 5.52
N LEU A 31 6.44 -7.78 6.51
CA LEU A 31 7.11 -6.71 7.26
C LEU A 31 8.34 -7.22 8.01
N ALA A 32 8.28 -8.42 8.60
CA ALA A 32 9.43 -9.04 9.26
C ALA A 32 10.58 -9.29 8.29
N CYS A 33 10.30 -9.88 7.11
CA CYS A 33 11.32 -10.12 6.09
C CYS A 33 11.93 -8.82 5.56
N VAL A 34 11.09 -7.83 5.19
CA VAL A 34 11.55 -6.52 4.69
C VAL A 34 12.39 -5.81 5.76
N GLY A 35 11.98 -5.85 7.02
CA GLY A 35 12.72 -5.25 8.13
C GLY A 35 14.08 -5.90 8.34
N LEU A 36 14.18 -7.23 8.26
CA LEU A 36 15.45 -7.94 8.35
C LEU A 36 16.38 -7.60 7.18
N SER A 37 15.86 -7.59 5.95
CA SER A 37 16.65 -7.25 4.75
C SER A 37 17.11 -5.79 4.75
N ALA A 38 16.27 -4.85 5.18
CA ALA A 38 16.65 -3.44 5.28
C ALA A 38 17.59 -3.15 6.47
N GLY A 39 17.62 -4.03 7.47
CA GLY A 39 18.47 -3.92 8.65
C GLY A 39 19.94 -4.28 8.39
N GLU A 40 20.22 -5.11 7.38
CA GLU A 40 21.57 -5.48 7.00
C GLU A 40 22.33 -4.23 6.49
N GLY A 41 23.27 -3.74 7.29
CA GLY A 41 24.02 -2.50 6.98
C GLY A 41 23.33 -1.19 7.37
N PHE A 42 22.20 -1.22 8.07
CA PHE A 42 21.48 0.00 8.48
C PHE A 42 22.33 0.93 9.36
N VAL A 43 23.01 0.38 10.36
CA VAL A 43 23.85 1.15 11.29
C VAL A 43 25.03 1.78 10.54
N GLU A 44 25.70 1.00 9.69
CA GLU A 44 26.82 1.48 8.88
C GLU A 44 26.40 2.57 7.89
N THR A 45 25.23 2.41 7.26
CA THR A 45 24.67 3.40 6.31
C THR A 45 24.33 4.71 7.02
N ILE A 46 23.77 4.67 8.23
CA ILE A 46 23.46 5.87 9.01
C ILE A 46 24.72 6.62 9.42
N VAL A 47 25.72 5.90 9.95
CA VAL A 47 26.98 6.49 10.43
C VAL A 47 27.75 7.15 9.27
N ASN A 48 27.69 6.57 8.08
CA ASN A 48 28.32 7.13 6.87
C ASN A 48 27.54 8.27 6.19
N GLY A 49 26.59 8.90 6.89
CA GLY A 49 25.84 10.06 6.36
C GLY A 49 24.49 9.73 5.74
N GLY A 50 24.00 8.50 5.91
CA GLY A 50 22.67 8.04 5.47
C GLY A 50 21.50 8.79 6.10
N TYR A 51 21.73 9.53 7.19
CA TYR A 51 20.70 10.36 7.82
C TYR A 51 20.09 11.39 6.87
N LYS A 52 20.86 11.94 5.92
CA LYS A 52 20.33 12.88 4.91
C LYS A 52 19.35 12.17 3.97
N TRP A 53 19.69 10.95 3.56
CA TRP A 53 18.84 10.13 2.69
C TRP A 53 17.54 9.71 3.38
N ILE A 54 17.60 9.40 4.68
CA ILE A 54 16.42 9.18 5.51
C ILE A 54 15.55 10.45 5.54
N GLY A 55 16.16 11.62 5.76
CA GLY A 55 15.45 12.90 5.75
C GLY A 55 14.74 13.19 4.43
N TYR A 56 15.42 13.00 3.30
CA TYR A 56 14.79 13.12 1.98
C TYR A 56 13.66 12.10 1.81
N GLY A 57 13.85 10.84 2.22
CA GLY A 57 12.82 9.79 2.20
C GLY A 57 11.56 10.19 2.98
N VAL A 58 11.71 10.77 4.16
CA VAL A 58 10.59 11.28 4.95
C VAL A 58 9.89 12.43 4.24
N ILE A 59 10.64 13.38 3.68
CA ILE A 59 10.04 14.53 2.99
C ILE A 59 9.25 14.08 1.75
N ILE A 60 9.83 13.23 0.90
CA ILE A 60 9.16 12.78 -0.34
C ILE A 60 7.92 11.93 -0.06
N THR A 61 7.79 11.33 1.12
CA THR A 61 6.63 10.52 1.49
C THR A 61 5.58 11.35 2.23
N MET A 62 5.97 12.15 3.22
CA MET A 62 5.05 12.98 4.00
C MET A 62 4.44 14.12 3.20
N VAL A 63 5.22 14.80 2.35
CA VAL A 63 4.72 15.99 1.63
C VAL A 63 3.55 15.63 0.70
N PRO A 64 3.64 14.60 -0.17
CA PRO A 64 2.51 14.19 -0.99
C PRO A 64 1.31 13.72 -0.16
N LEU A 65 1.55 13.01 0.95
CA LEU A 65 0.49 12.56 1.86
C LEU A 65 -0.34 13.73 2.40
N PHE A 66 0.33 14.78 2.90
CA PHE A 66 -0.37 15.96 3.41
C PHE A 66 -1.07 16.73 2.30
N ILE A 67 -0.44 16.91 1.14
CA ILE A 67 -1.05 17.62 0.01
C ILE A 67 -2.31 16.89 -0.44
N VAL A 68 -2.24 15.58 -0.72
CA VAL A 68 -3.38 14.78 -1.16
C VAL A 68 -4.46 14.71 -0.08
N GLY A 69 -4.07 14.57 1.19
CA GLY A 69 -5.01 14.58 2.31
C GLY A 69 -5.80 15.90 2.41
N ILE A 70 -5.10 17.05 2.31
CA ILE A 70 -5.73 18.37 2.40
C ILE A 70 -6.58 18.65 1.16
N VAL A 71 -6.06 18.41 -0.05
CA VAL A 71 -6.77 18.65 -1.31
C VAL A 71 -7.99 17.73 -1.45
N GLY A 72 -7.85 16.44 -1.11
CA GLY A 72 -8.94 15.49 -1.12
C GLY A 72 -10.06 15.85 -0.14
N ARG A 73 -9.70 16.35 1.05
CA ARG A 73 -10.69 16.74 2.07
C ARG A 73 -11.32 18.11 1.81
N LYS A 74 -10.54 19.13 1.45
CA LYS A 74 -11.04 20.50 1.25
C LYS A 74 -11.56 20.76 -0.16
N GLY A 75 -10.93 20.23 -1.19
CA GLY A 75 -11.32 20.42 -2.59
C GLY A 75 -12.45 19.49 -3.02
N PHE A 76 -12.24 18.18 -2.85
CA PHE A 76 -13.16 17.14 -3.34
C PHE A 76 -14.17 16.66 -2.31
N LYS A 77 -14.11 17.17 -1.06
CA LYS A 77 -15.01 16.82 0.05
C LYS A 77 -15.15 15.30 0.28
N LEU A 78 -14.06 14.55 0.07
CA LEU A 78 -14.08 13.10 0.20
C LEU A 78 -14.32 12.65 1.64
N ASN A 79 -15.06 11.55 1.80
CA ASN A 79 -15.23 10.90 3.09
C ASN A 79 -13.87 10.41 3.61
N TYR A 80 -13.69 10.45 4.93
CA TYR A 80 -12.44 10.08 5.58
C TYR A 80 -12.02 8.64 5.23
N PHE A 81 -12.96 7.70 5.21
CA PHE A 81 -12.69 6.31 4.86
C PHE A 81 -12.28 6.12 3.39
N THR A 82 -12.92 6.85 2.47
CA THR A 82 -12.53 6.88 1.05
C THR A 82 -11.13 7.47 0.87
N LEU A 83 -10.81 8.53 1.62
CA LEU A 83 -9.50 9.18 1.58
C LEU A 83 -8.39 8.26 2.10
N MET A 84 -8.64 7.50 3.17
CA MET A 84 -7.69 6.49 3.67
C MET A 84 -7.41 5.41 2.62
N GLY A 85 -8.47 4.90 1.95
CA GLY A 85 -8.33 3.92 0.87
C GLY A 85 -7.61 4.48 -0.37
N LEU A 86 -7.90 5.73 -0.74
CA LEU A 86 -7.22 6.41 -1.84
C LEU A 86 -5.73 6.59 -1.56
N ILE A 87 -5.39 7.07 -0.36
CA ILE A 87 -4.00 7.32 0.04
C ILE A 87 -3.21 6.01 0.08
N SER A 88 -3.73 4.98 0.75
CA SER A 88 -3.09 3.66 0.81
C SER A 88 -2.93 3.03 -0.58
N GLY A 89 -3.90 3.20 -1.47
CA GLY A 89 -3.82 2.74 -2.85
C GLY A 89 -2.78 3.52 -3.68
N SER A 90 -2.69 4.83 -3.49
CA SER A 90 -1.70 5.68 -4.17
C SER A 90 -0.27 5.42 -3.73
N MET A 91 -0.07 5.10 -2.44
CA MET A 91 1.23 4.71 -1.90
C MET A 91 1.50 3.21 -2.04
N THR A 92 0.57 2.44 -2.61
CA THR A 92 0.64 0.98 -2.74
C THR A 92 1.07 0.32 -1.43
N ASP A 93 0.36 0.63 -0.36
CA ASP A 93 0.66 0.18 0.99
C ASP A 93 -0.47 -0.73 1.52
N PRO A 94 -0.38 -2.06 1.31
CA PRO A 94 -1.36 -3.02 1.82
C PRO A 94 -1.54 -3.01 3.35
N PRO A 95 -0.48 -2.85 4.18
CA PRO A 95 -0.63 -2.59 5.62
C PRO A 95 -1.57 -1.42 5.93
N ALA A 96 -1.39 -0.26 5.29
CA ALA A 96 -2.26 0.90 5.50
C ALA A 96 -3.71 0.63 5.07
N LEU A 97 -3.93 -0.16 4.02
CA LEU A 97 -5.26 -0.62 3.64
C LEU A 97 -5.89 -1.50 4.73
N SER A 98 -5.15 -2.47 5.26
CA SER A 98 -5.68 -3.36 6.31
C SER A 98 -6.06 -2.58 7.57
N TYR A 99 -5.20 -1.64 7.97
CA TYR A 99 -5.49 -0.71 9.05
C TYR A 99 -6.75 0.12 8.78
N SER A 100 -6.88 0.69 7.56
CA SER A 100 -8.07 1.48 7.20
C SER A 100 -9.37 0.68 7.22
N ASN A 101 -9.33 -0.59 6.78
CA ASN A 101 -10.50 -1.48 6.82
C ASN A 101 -10.87 -1.86 8.26
N ALA A 102 -9.87 -2.09 9.13
CA ALA A 102 -10.10 -2.36 10.54
C ALA A 102 -10.76 -1.17 11.26
N VAL A 103 -10.38 0.06 10.90
CA VAL A 103 -10.94 1.30 11.48
C VAL A 103 -12.31 1.66 10.90
N ALA A 104 -12.52 1.45 9.59
CA ALA A 104 -13.74 1.88 8.90
C ALA A 104 -14.95 0.98 9.20
N GLY A 105 -14.73 -0.33 9.40
CA GLY A 105 -15.81 -1.30 9.57
C GLY A 105 -16.76 -1.41 8.36
N ASN A 106 -16.37 -0.85 7.21
CA ASN A 106 -17.13 -0.83 5.96
C ASN A 106 -16.17 -0.95 4.76
N ASP A 107 -16.72 -1.20 3.57
CA ASP A 107 -15.93 -1.47 2.36
C ASP A 107 -15.42 -0.21 1.62
N ALA A 108 -15.72 1.00 2.09
CA ALA A 108 -15.35 2.23 1.38
C ALA A 108 -13.83 2.38 1.16
N PRO A 109 -12.93 2.05 2.11
CA PRO A 109 -11.49 2.08 1.86
C PRO A 109 -11.05 1.06 0.82
N ALA A 110 -11.59 -0.17 0.86
CA ALA A 110 -11.27 -1.24 -0.09
C ALA A 110 -11.65 -0.89 -1.53
N VAL A 111 -12.86 -0.33 -1.74
CA VAL A 111 -13.32 0.12 -3.05
C VAL A 111 -12.43 1.23 -3.61
N SER A 112 -12.06 2.18 -2.75
CA SER A 112 -11.22 3.32 -3.16
C SER A 112 -9.82 2.83 -3.55
N TYR A 113 -9.22 1.97 -2.73
CA TYR A 113 -7.92 1.34 -3.00
C TYR A 113 -7.92 0.59 -4.33
N ALA A 114 -8.92 -0.26 -4.57
CA ALA A 114 -9.02 -1.07 -5.79
C ALA A 114 -9.14 -0.20 -7.06
N THR A 115 -9.69 1.00 -6.93
CA THR A 115 -9.87 1.93 -8.06
C THR A 115 -8.57 2.64 -8.41
N VAL A 116 -7.84 3.15 -7.42
CA VAL A 116 -6.62 3.93 -7.68
C VAL A 116 -5.38 3.06 -7.91
N TYR A 117 -5.33 1.87 -7.34
CA TYR A 117 -4.14 1.00 -7.39
C TYR A 117 -3.70 0.65 -8.84
N PRO A 118 -4.58 0.21 -9.76
CA PRO A 118 -4.17 -0.11 -11.13
C PRO A 118 -3.65 1.11 -11.90
N LEU A 119 -4.33 2.25 -11.73
CA LEU A 119 -3.93 3.52 -12.37
C LEU A 119 -2.53 3.93 -11.92
N VAL A 120 -2.28 3.89 -10.61
CA VAL A 120 -0.99 4.26 -10.03
C VAL A 120 0.11 3.31 -10.49
N MET A 121 -0.14 2.00 -10.50
CA MET A 121 0.82 1.02 -11.00
C MET A 121 1.17 1.27 -12.47
N PHE A 122 0.17 1.55 -13.31
CA PHE A 122 0.39 1.89 -14.71
C PHE A 122 1.25 3.15 -14.86
N LEU A 123 0.88 4.25 -14.18
CA LEU A 123 1.62 5.50 -14.24
C LEU A 123 3.06 5.36 -13.74
N ARG A 124 3.29 4.57 -12.69
CA ARG A 124 4.65 4.29 -12.19
C ARG A 124 5.51 3.59 -13.23
N VAL A 125 4.98 2.57 -13.90
CA VAL A 125 5.70 1.84 -14.96
C VAL A 125 6.03 2.76 -16.12
N VAL A 126 5.05 3.56 -16.59
CA VAL A 126 5.26 4.52 -17.69
C VAL A 126 6.29 5.58 -17.29
N THR A 127 6.21 6.13 -16.08
CA THR A 127 7.15 7.14 -15.61
C THR A 127 8.58 6.58 -15.53
N ALA A 128 8.75 5.36 -15.02
CA ALA A 128 10.05 4.70 -14.98
C ALA A 128 10.62 4.50 -16.40
N GLN A 129 9.80 4.07 -17.36
CA GLN A 129 10.21 3.90 -18.76
C GLN A 129 10.58 5.24 -19.41
N LEU A 130 9.83 6.30 -19.16
CA LEU A 130 10.13 7.64 -19.66
C LEU A 130 11.43 8.18 -19.07
N MET A 131 11.67 7.98 -17.77
CA MET A 131 12.93 8.38 -17.15
C MET A 131 14.11 7.65 -17.81
N ILE A 132 14.00 6.34 -18.04
CA ILE A 132 15.04 5.59 -18.75
C ILE A 132 15.27 6.21 -20.13
N LEU A 133 14.23 6.44 -20.94
CA LEU A 133 14.38 6.97 -22.30
C LEU A 133 14.98 8.39 -22.36
N ILE A 134 14.78 9.22 -21.34
CA ILE A 134 15.31 10.59 -21.29
C ILE A 134 16.78 10.62 -20.84
N PHE A 135 17.19 9.67 -19.98
CA PHE A 135 18.53 9.64 -19.37
C PHE A 135 19.48 8.60 -20.01
N LEU A 136 19.01 7.81 -20.99
CA LEU A 136 19.82 6.95 -21.87
C LEU A 136 20.04 7.66 -23.22
#